data_AF-A0A938WQ19-F1
#
_entry.id   AF-A0A938WQ19-F1
#
_cell.length_a   1.000
_cell.length_b   1.000
_cell.length_c   1.000
_cell.angle_alpha   90.00
_cell.angle_beta   90.00
_cell.angle_gamma   90.00
#
_symmetry.space_group_name_H-M   'P 1'
#
loop_
_entity.id
_entity.type
_entity.pdbx_description
1 polymer ?
#
loop_
_entity_poly.entity_id
_entity_poly.type
_entity_poly.pdbx_seq_one_letter_code
_entity_poly.pdbx_strand_id
1 'polypeptide(L)'
;MKPRNKFEKAVLAQSGKLRPLSKAQLAWAFRECVSHFAHRLPKGRTTCMDCGHEWVREKATGHCTCPKCHAKLEVKNTLVRKIRQKAYFTLLDKCGKYQTLRMFLLVVEMEKGCKAHPYALEIGQYWWNDKGKQTLVAIQRILGRYMDTFSFVSPMAIRGDNEVYRHIATFDTYPRYSVIDTLQRNGFRSDLQDIESAKLIPALLTDPKVETLLKAGQYDLLRYCLHSSTCLDDYWPSVKICLRNGYTITDGSMWCDTIDLLRRMGKDTRSPKYVCPADLKAEHDKLVEQRNRKEERERLALRRKEAAQYEKEYLLQKGKFFGILITDGTLKVRVLESVAEIAEEGTLMHHCVYANAYYRKENSLILSATIDGKRIETVEVDLERLCVVQSRGLCNKNTEYHERIVNLVNSNMNLIRKQISA
;
A
#
# COMPACT_ATOMS: atom_id res chain seq x y z
N MET A 1 15.09 -30.55 -8.35
CA MET A 1 14.35 -31.33 -9.36
C MET A 1 15.28 -31.66 -10.52
N LYS A 2 15.04 -32.76 -11.23
CA LYS A 2 15.74 -33.03 -12.51
C LYS A 2 15.20 -32.09 -13.59
N PRO A 3 16.04 -31.61 -14.53
CA PRO A 3 15.58 -30.84 -15.67
C PRO A 3 14.54 -31.62 -16.50
N ARG A 4 13.38 -31.00 -16.73
CA ARG A 4 12.21 -31.61 -17.40
C ARG A 4 12.18 -31.37 -18.89
N ASN A 5 12.77 -30.26 -19.36
CA ASN A 5 12.72 -29.86 -20.76
C ASN A 5 14.10 -29.44 -21.30
N LYS A 6 14.21 -29.28 -22.63
CA LYS A 6 15.47 -28.90 -23.32
C LYS A 6 16.04 -27.57 -22.80
N PHE A 7 15.18 -26.61 -22.43
CA PHE A 7 15.59 -25.31 -21.90
C PHE A 7 16.21 -25.44 -20.51
N GLU A 8 15.56 -26.14 -19.58
CA GLU A 8 16.10 -26.40 -18.24
C GLU A 8 17.42 -27.18 -18.29
N LYS A 9 17.56 -28.16 -19.20
CA LYS A 9 18.81 -28.90 -19.41
C LYS A 9 19.95 -27.98 -19.87
N ALA A 10 19.67 -27.11 -20.84
CA ALA A 10 20.66 -26.17 -21.36
C ALA A 10 21.08 -25.13 -20.30
N VAL A 11 20.12 -24.60 -19.54
CA VAL A 11 20.39 -23.64 -18.46
C VAL A 11 21.24 -24.28 -17.36
N LEU A 12 20.93 -25.49 -16.93
CA LEU A 12 21.72 -26.15 -15.88
C LEU A 12 23.17 -26.39 -16.33
N ALA A 13 23.38 -26.74 -17.61
CA ALA A 13 24.73 -26.87 -18.16
C ALA A 13 25.49 -25.54 -18.25
N GLN A 14 24.81 -24.42 -18.49
CA GLN A 14 25.42 -23.08 -18.51
C GLN A 14 25.69 -22.56 -17.10
N SER A 15 24.84 -22.87 -16.13
CA SER A 15 25.02 -22.50 -14.73
C SER A 15 26.36 -22.98 -14.16
N GLY A 16 26.79 -24.20 -14.52
CA GLY A 16 28.11 -24.72 -14.13
C GLY A 16 29.31 -23.99 -14.75
N LYS A 17 29.11 -23.09 -15.71
CA LYS A 17 30.16 -22.30 -16.38
C LYS A 17 30.24 -20.86 -15.89
N LEU A 18 29.37 -20.45 -14.97
CA LEU A 18 29.39 -19.10 -14.42
C LEU A 18 30.68 -18.85 -13.64
N ARG A 19 31.24 -17.66 -13.82
CA ARG A 19 32.45 -17.26 -13.08
C ARG A 19 32.13 -17.07 -11.60
N PRO A 20 33.06 -17.41 -10.69
CA PRO A 20 32.94 -17.08 -9.28
C PRO A 20 32.79 -15.57 -9.06
N LEU A 21 32.28 -15.20 -7.88
CA LEU A 21 32.17 -13.81 -7.45
C LEU A 21 33.55 -13.14 -7.46
N SER A 22 33.66 -11.99 -8.10
CA SER A 22 34.92 -11.23 -8.14
C SER A 22 35.16 -10.47 -6.82
N LYS A 23 36.43 -10.15 -6.53
CA LYS A 23 36.81 -9.31 -5.38
C LYS A 23 36.14 -7.94 -5.41
N ALA A 24 35.97 -7.35 -6.60
CA ALA A 24 35.32 -6.05 -6.77
C ALA A 24 33.83 -6.09 -6.42
N GLN A 25 33.11 -7.13 -6.87
CA GLN A 25 31.70 -7.32 -6.53
C GLN A 25 31.51 -7.57 -5.04
N LEU A 26 32.37 -8.38 -4.42
CA LEU A 26 32.32 -8.62 -2.97
C LEU A 26 32.63 -7.35 -2.16
N ALA A 27 33.61 -6.55 -2.59
CA ALA A 27 33.95 -5.29 -1.95
C ALA A 27 32.82 -4.26 -2.05
N TRP A 28 32.15 -4.19 -3.21
CA TRP A 28 30.95 -3.37 -3.39
C TRP A 28 29.81 -3.84 -2.47
N ALA A 29 29.51 -5.14 -2.45
CA ALA A 29 28.43 -5.67 -1.62
C ALA A 29 28.70 -5.43 -0.12
N PHE A 30 29.96 -5.58 0.31
CA PHE A 30 30.36 -5.24 1.68
C PHE A 30 30.17 -3.76 2.00
N ARG A 31 30.30 -2.86 1.03
CA ARG A 31 30.17 -1.41 1.25
C ARG A 31 28.72 -0.92 1.21
N GLU A 32 27.93 -1.45 0.30
CA GLU A 32 26.58 -0.93 0.01
C GLU A 32 25.47 -1.72 0.72
N CYS A 33 25.64 -3.03 0.92
CA CYS A 33 24.53 -3.90 1.37
C CYS A 33 24.49 -4.14 2.89
N VAL A 34 25.47 -3.66 3.66
CA VAL A 34 25.51 -3.80 5.13
C VAL A 34 25.78 -2.47 5.81
N SER A 35 25.39 -2.39 7.08
CA SER A 35 25.69 -1.22 7.89
C SER A 35 27.12 -1.29 8.42
N HIS A 36 27.77 -0.13 8.57
CA HIS A 36 29.14 -0.03 9.06
C HIS A 36 29.19 0.71 10.39
N PHE A 37 29.90 0.17 11.36
CA PHE A 37 29.83 0.64 12.74
C PHE A 37 31.17 1.07 13.31
N ALA A 38 31.11 2.01 14.25
CA ALA A 38 32.17 2.34 15.18
C ALA A 38 31.67 2.09 16.61
N HIS A 39 32.27 1.14 17.32
CA HIS A 39 31.89 0.84 18.70
C HIS A 39 32.64 1.74 19.67
N ARG A 40 31.90 2.52 20.45
CA ARG A 40 32.44 3.45 21.43
C ARG A 40 32.18 2.94 22.85
N LEU A 41 33.23 2.87 23.65
CA LEU A 41 33.18 2.56 25.07
C LEU A 41 32.96 3.81 25.94
N PRO A 42 32.53 3.64 27.21
CA PRO A 42 32.65 4.69 28.21
C PRO A 42 34.11 5.22 28.25
N LYS A 43 34.29 6.54 28.36
CA LYS A 43 35.58 7.27 28.22
C LYS A 43 36.08 7.48 26.78
N GLY A 44 35.28 7.18 25.76
CA GLY A 44 35.53 7.68 24.40
C GLY A 44 36.41 6.81 23.49
N ARG A 45 36.94 5.68 23.99
CA ARG A 45 37.66 4.71 23.16
C ARG A 45 36.70 4.15 22.10
N THR A 46 37.01 4.40 20.84
CA THR A 46 36.20 4.06 19.68
C THR A 46 36.97 3.10 18.79
N THR A 47 36.30 2.06 18.31
CA THR A 47 36.90 1.04 17.44
C THR A 47 36.09 0.90 16.16
N CYS A 48 36.77 0.96 15.01
CA CYS A 48 36.17 0.70 13.70
C CYS A 48 35.89 -0.80 13.54
N MET A 49 34.65 -1.15 13.19
CA MET A 49 34.25 -2.55 12.99
C MET A 49 34.62 -3.09 11.60
N ASP A 50 34.99 -2.22 10.64
CA ASP A 50 35.47 -2.64 9.32
C ASP A 50 36.96 -3.08 9.33
N CYS A 51 37.82 -2.31 10.00
CA CYS A 51 39.28 -2.50 9.94
C CYS A 51 39.96 -2.78 11.28
N GLY A 52 39.22 -2.73 12.39
CA GLY A 52 39.72 -2.99 13.74
C GLY A 52 40.53 -1.84 14.37
N HIS A 53 40.73 -0.73 13.66
CA HIS A 53 41.51 0.40 14.19
C HIS A 53 40.81 1.07 15.37
N GLU A 54 41.59 1.49 16.36
CA GLU A 54 41.10 2.13 17.58
C GLU A 54 41.65 3.54 17.74
N TRP A 55 40.80 4.46 18.21
CA TRP A 55 41.17 5.83 18.52
C TRP A 55 40.31 6.39 19.66
N VAL A 56 40.72 7.50 20.25
CA VAL A 56 39.95 8.17 21.31
C VAL A 56 39.10 9.28 20.72
N ARG A 57 37.85 9.37 21.17
CA ARG A 57 36.90 10.39 20.73
C ARG A 57 36.08 10.92 21.90
N GLU A 58 36.20 12.21 22.17
CA GLU A 58 35.50 12.91 23.25
C GLU A 58 34.00 13.02 22.98
N LYS A 59 33.59 13.53 21.80
CA LYS A 59 32.19 13.74 21.42
C LYS A 59 31.53 12.48 20.85
N ALA A 60 30.35 12.13 21.37
CA ALA A 60 29.48 11.09 20.82
C ALA A 60 28.56 11.68 19.74
N THR A 61 29.08 11.93 18.54
CA THR A 61 28.20 12.21 17.39
C THR A 61 27.75 10.89 16.75
N GLY A 62 26.53 10.84 16.21
CA GLY A 62 25.95 9.60 15.66
C GLY A 62 26.74 8.97 14.50
N HIS A 63 27.57 9.73 13.79
CA HIS A 63 28.42 9.23 12.71
C HIS A 63 29.88 9.68 12.88
N CYS A 64 30.81 8.91 12.31
CA CYS A 64 32.24 9.27 12.22
C CYS A 64 32.90 8.66 10.98
N THR A 65 34.06 9.18 10.61
CA THR A 65 34.93 8.58 9.59
C THR A 65 36.11 7.91 10.26
N CYS A 66 36.39 6.65 9.92
CA CYS A 66 37.57 5.95 10.42
C CYS A 66 38.87 6.63 9.95
N PRO A 67 39.82 6.97 10.85
CA PRO A 67 41.05 7.62 10.44
C PRO A 67 42.00 6.70 9.63
N LYS A 68 41.82 5.37 9.71
CA LYS A 68 42.67 4.39 9.00
C LYS A 68 42.11 3.94 7.65
N CYS A 69 40.84 3.55 7.60
CA CYS A 69 40.22 3.03 6.37
C CYS A 69 39.28 4.02 5.68
N HIS A 70 39.10 5.21 6.26
CA HIS A 70 38.24 6.29 5.75
C HIS A 70 36.77 5.89 5.52
N ALA A 71 36.34 4.75 6.04
CA ALA A 71 34.94 4.34 6.03
C ALA A 71 34.10 5.29 6.87
N LYS A 72 32.90 5.64 6.37
CA LYS A 72 31.86 6.33 7.14
C LYS A 72 31.14 5.29 7.99
N LEU A 73 31.04 5.54 9.30
CA LEU A 73 30.57 4.60 10.30
C LEU A 73 29.50 5.23 11.18
N GLU A 74 28.46 4.47 11.51
CA GLU A 74 27.50 4.79 12.57
C GLU A 74 28.13 4.48 13.93
N VAL A 75 28.12 5.44 14.84
CA VAL A 75 28.71 5.31 16.18
C VAL A 75 27.70 4.69 17.13
N LYS A 76 28.04 3.53 17.68
CA LYS A 76 27.22 2.83 18.69
C LYS A 76 27.94 2.81 20.03
N ASN A 77 27.30 3.36 21.06
CA ASN A 77 27.78 3.22 22.44
C ASN A 77 27.41 1.82 22.94
N THR A 78 28.35 0.87 22.88
CA THR A 78 28.09 -0.53 23.21
C THR A 78 29.35 -1.25 23.70
N LEU A 79 29.15 -2.24 24.56
CA LEU A 79 30.19 -3.17 24.99
C LEU A 79 30.29 -4.41 24.08
N VAL A 80 29.38 -4.56 23.11
CA VAL A 80 29.35 -5.68 22.17
C VAL A 80 30.67 -5.74 21.39
N ARG A 81 31.29 -6.91 21.40
CA ARG A 81 32.59 -7.13 20.73
C ARG A 81 32.47 -7.72 19.34
N LYS A 82 31.43 -8.51 19.08
CA LYS A 82 31.21 -9.22 17.82
C LYS A 82 29.83 -8.90 17.29
N ILE A 83 29.74 -8.61 15.99
CA ILE A 83 28.49 -8.44 15.27
C ILE A 83 28.54 -9.30 14.03
N ARG A 84 27.46 -10.04 13.80
CA ARG A 84 27.23 -10.74 12.54
C ARG A 84 26.11 -10.04 11.79
N GLN A 85 26.39 -9.62 10.56
CA GLN A 85 25.40 -9.11 9.63
C GLN A 85 25.22 -10.09 8.49
N LYS A 86 23.99 -10.14 7.97
CA LYS A 86 23.64 -10.85 6.76
C LYS A 86 22.84 -9.92 5.88
N ALA A 87 23.14 -9.95 4.59
CA ALA A 87 22.44 -9.17 3.59
C ALA A 87 22.34 -9.98 2.30
N TYR A 88 21.43 -9.57 1.44
CA TYR A 88 21.32 -10.14 0.10
C TYR A 88 21.69 -9.09 -0.93
N PHE A 89 22.23 -9.55 -2.05
CA PHE A 89 22.50 -8.71 -3.21
C PHE A 89 22.42 -9.56 -4.47
N THR A 90 22.34 -8.89 -5.61
CA THR A 90 22.18 -9.54 -6.90
C THR A 90 23.25 -9.10 -7.90
N LEU A 91 23.56 -9.98 -8.86
CA LEU A 91 24.43 -9.70 -9.99
C LEU A 91 23.68 -10.01 -11.28
N LEU A 92 23.60 -9.03 -12.16
CA LEU A 92 23.04 -9.20 -13.49
C LEU A 92 24.18 -9.49 -14.48
N ASP A 93 24.05 -10.55 -15.29
CA ASP A 93 25.06 -10.94 -16.27
C ASP A 93 24.46 -11.70 -17.46
N LYS A 94 25.22 -11.84 -18.54
CA LYS A 94 24.88 -12.64 -19.73
C LYS A 94 25.77 -13.88 -19.75
N CYS A 95 25.16 -15.06 -19.89
CA CYS A 95 25.88 -16.32 -20.08
C CYS A 95 25.41 -17.00 -21.36
N GLY A 96 26.26 -16.98 -22.38
CA GLY A 96 25.90 -17.42 -23.73
C GLY A 96 24.76 -16.57 -24.29
N LYS A 97 23.62 -17.22 -24.58
CA LYS A 97 22.41 -16.57 -25.11
C LYS A 97 21.35 -16.25 -24.04
N TYR A 98 21.68 -16.43 -22.78
CA TYR A 98 20.74 -16.26 -21.67
C TYR A 98 21.11 -15.05 -20.83
N GLN A 99 20.08 -14.32 -20.41
CA GLN A 99 20.22 -13.35 -19.32
C GLN A 99 20.16 -14.11 -18.00
N THR A 100 21.02 -13.76 -17.04
CA THR A 100 20.98 -14.31 -15.68
C THR A 100 21.01 -13.22 -14.62
N LEU A 101 20.21 -13.41 -13.57
CA LEU A 101 20.26 -12.64 -12.34
C LEU A 101 20.63 -13.60 -11.20
N ARG A 102 21.84 -13.44 -10.70
CA ARG A 102 22.43 -14.28 -9.65
C ARG A 102 22.17 -13.64 -8.29
N MET A 103 21.77 -14.43 -7.32
CA MET A 103 21.40 -14.02 -5.97
C MET A 103 22.43 -14.54 -4.97
N PHE A 104 22.93 -13.67 -4.10
CA PHE A 104 23.95 -13.98 -3.12
C PHE A 104 23.51 -13.61 -1.71
N LEU A 105 23.85 -14.47 -0.75
CA LEU A 105 23.82 -14.17 0.68
C LEU A 105 25.21 -13.68 1.09
N LEU A 106 25.33 -12.40 1.42
CA LEU A 106 26.50 -11.81 2.06
C LEU A 106 26.45 -12.10 3.56
N VAL A 107 27.54 -12.61 4.11
CA VAL A 107 27.74 -12.76 5.55
C VAL A 107 28.98 -11.98 5.96
N VAL A 108 28.82 -11.14 6.96
CA VAL A 108 29.89 -10.29 7.48
C VAL A 108 30.00 -10.50 8.98
N GLU A 109 31.18 -10.95 9.41
CA GLU A 109 31.53 -11.03 10.82
C GLU A 109 32.50 -9.89 11.13
N MET A 110 32.07 -9.01 12.01
CA MET A 110 32.83 -7.86 12.48
C MET A 110 33.20 -8.08 13.94
N GLU A 111 34.49 -8.02 14.25
CA GLU A 111 35.00 -8.18 15.61
C GLU A 111 35.89 -7.00 15.97
N LYS A 112 35.70 -6.49 17.19
CA LYS A 112 36.47 -5.38 17.74
C LYS A 112 37.97 -5.70 17.72
N GLY A 113 38.76 -4.84 17.09
CA GLY A 113 40.21 -5.00 16.95
C GLY A 113 40.64 -5.83 15.74
N CYS A 114 39.70 -6.46 15.03
CA CYS A 114 39.97 -7.29 13.86
C CYS A 114 39.47 -6.62 12.58
N LYS A 115 40.14 -6.90 11.46
CA LYS A 115 39.62 -6.56 10.13
C LYS A 115 38.43 -7.46 9.80
N ALA A 116 37.34 -6.89 9.28
CA ALA A 116 36.18 -7.66 8.83
C ALA A 116 36.54 -8.50 7.59
N HIS A 117 36.06 -9.74 7.55
CA HIS A 117 36.25 -10.68 6.44
C HIS A 117 34.88 -11.07 5.88
N PRO A 118 34.33 -10.30 4.93
CA PRO A 118 33.07 -10.65 4.29
C PRO A 118 33.24 -11.86 3.38
N TYR A 119 32.22 -12.71 3.33
CA TYR A 119 32.12 -13.77 2.33
C TYR A 119 30.68 -13.84 1.81
N ALA A 120 30.51 -14.35 0.59
CA ALA A 120 29.19 -14.45 -0.02
C ALA A 120 28.95 -15.85 -0.55
N LEU A 121 27.72 -16.32 -0.38
CA LEU A 121 27.25 -17.62 -0.84
C LEU A 121 26.24 -17.40 -1.95
N GLU A 122 26.45 -17.99 -3.12
CA GLU A 122 25.45 -17.95 -4.18
C GLU A 122 24.28 -18.86 -3.81
N ILE A 123 23.07 -18.30 -3.76
CA ILE A 123 21.87 -19.04 -3.34
C ILE A 123 20.99 -19.44 -4.51
N GLY A 124 21.04 -18.69 -5.61
CA GLY A 124 20.18 -18.97 -6.74
C GLY A 124 20.40 -18.04 -7.92
N GLN A 125 19.80 -18.40 -9.05
CA GLN A 125 20.01 -17.78 -10.33
C GLN A 125 18.69 -17.82 -11.10
N TYR A 126 18.13 -16.68 -11.44
CA TYR A 126 17.14 -16.60 -12.50
C TYR A 126 17.81 -16.61 -13.86
N TRP A 127 17.17 -17.28 -14.82
CA TRP A 127 17.64 -17.42 -16.18
C TRP A 127 16.49 -17.13 -17.14
N TRP A 128 16.71 -16.22 -18.10
CA TRP A 128 15.77 -15.91 -19.16
C TRP A 128 16.39 -16.15 -20.52
N ASN A 129 15.64 -16.72 -21.46
CA ASN A 129 15.99 -16.68 -22.87
C ASN A 129 15.47 -15.40 -23.53
N ASP A 130 15.82 -15.22 -24.81
CA ASP A 130 15.37 -14.14 -25.70
C ASP A 130 13.84 -14.04 -25.88
N LYS A 131 13.08 -15.07 -25.52
CA LYS A 131 11.60 -15.10 -25.57
C LYS A 131 10.94 -14.90 -24.20
N GLY A 132 11.70 -14.55 -23.16
CA GLY A 132 11.19 -14.33 -21.80
C GLY A 132 10.85 -15.61 -21.03
N LYS A 133 11.15 -16.80 -21.57
CA LYS A 133 11.00 -18.06 -20.83
C LYS A 133 11.99 -18.08 -19.66
N GLN A 134 11.45 -18.21 -18.45
CA GLN A 134 12.21 -18.20 -17.21
C GLN A 134 12.44 -19.60 -16.64
N THR A 135 13.59 -19.81 -15.99
CA THR A 135 13.80 -20.91 -15.03
C THR A 135 14.68 -20.47 -13.87
N LEU A 136 14.66 -21.24 -12.78
CA LEU A 136 15.42 -20.99 -11.56
C LEU A 136 16.38 -22.14 -11.29
N VAL A 137 17.65 -21.81 -11.11
CA VAL A 137 18.69 -22.73 -10.59
C VAL A 137 19.08 -22.24 -9.20
N ALA A 138 18.85 -23.03 -8.15
CA ALA A 138 19.10 -22.59 -6.78
C ALA A 138 19.47 -23.75 -5.84
N ILE A 139 20.10 -23.42 -4.72
CA ILE A 139 20.20 -24.35 -3.58
C ILE A 139 18.79 -24.62 -3.03
N GLN A 140 18.58 -25.75 -2.37
CA GLN A 140 17.27 -26.07 -1.83
C GLN A 140 16.94 -25.16 -0.64
N ARG A 141 15.76 -24.54 -0.67
CA ARG A 141 15.16 -23.91 0.51
C ARG A 141 14.55 -24.98 1.40
N ILE A 142 14.79 -24.88 2.70
CA ILE A 142 14.17 -25.69 3.74
C ILE A 142 12.92 -24.97 4.25
N LEU A 143 11.91 -25.74 4.65
CA LEU A 143 10.69 -25.18 5.23
C LEU A 143 11.02 -24.41 6.51
N GLY A 144 10.64 -23.13 6.55
CA GLY A 144 10.96 -22.25 7.66
C GLY A 144 10.38 -20.85 7.47
N ARG A 145 10.28 -20.11 8.57
CA ARG A 145 9.73 -18.75 8.61
C ARG A 145 10.75 -17.69 8.17
N TYR A 146 12.05 -17.96 8.32
CA TYR A 146 13.11 -17.02 7.94
C TYR A 146 13.48 -17.13 6.46
N MET A 147 13.98 -16.03 5.89
CA MET A 147 14.44 -15.98 4.50
C MET A 147 15.66 -16.90 4.30
N ASP A 148 16.61 -16.86 5.23
CA ASP A 148 17.89 -17.57 5.22
C ASP A 148 17.83 -19.11 5.40
N THR A 149 16.66 -19.73 5.33
CA THR A 149 16.55 -21.18 5.54
C THR A 149 16.91 -21.97 4.28
N PHE A 150 18.20 -22.00 3.97
CA PHE A 150 18.75 -22.75 2.84
C PHE A 150 19.56 -23.97 3.28
N SER A 151 19.47 -25.04 2.50
CA SER A 151 20.36 -26.20 2.62
C SER A 151 21.66 -25.92 1.87
N PHE A 152 22.64 -25.35 2.55
CA PHE A 152 23.94 -24.98 1.95
C PHE A 152 24.78 -26.17 1.49
N VAL A 153 24.44 -27.38 1.93
CA VAL A 153 25.05 -28.64 1.45
C VAL A 153 24.38 -29.17 0.17
N SER A 154 23.20 -28.64 -0.19
CA SER A 154 22.49 -29.08 -1.38
C SER A 154 23.10 -28.47 -2.64
N PRO A 155 23.18 -29.22 -3.75
CA PRO A 155 23.71 -28.69 -4.99
C PRO A 155 22.73 -27.70 -5.64
N MET A 156 23.30 -26.73 -6.36
CA MET A 156 22.56 -25.88 -7.28
C MET A 156 21.85 -26.76 -8.33
N ALA A 157 20.54 -26.67 -8.40
CA ALA A 157 19.77 -27.45 -9.38
C ALA A 157 18.47 -26.73 -9.71
N ILE A 158 17.75 -27.23 -10.71
CA ILE A 158 16.44 -26.69 -11.09
C ILE A 158 15.49 -26.77 -9.89
N ARG A 159 14.84 -25.65 -9.57
CA ARG A 159 13.87 -25.50 -8.49
C ARG A 159 12.59 -24.84 -8.99
N GLY A 160 11.49 -25.10 -8.29
CA GLY A 160 10.27 -24.31 -8.43
C GLY A 160 10.51 -22.91 -7.86
N ASP A 161 10.00 -21.91 -8.56
CA ASP A 161 10.05 -20.53 -8.11
C ASP A 161 9.13 -20.32 -6.90
N ASN A 162 9.49 -19.41 -5.99
CA ASN A 162 8.72 -19.08 -4.80
C ASN A 162 8.94 -17.62 -4.38
N GLU A 163 8.12 -17.17 -3.42
CA GLU A 163 8.15 -15.79 -2.92
C GLU A 163 9.53 -15.37 -2.37
N VAL A 164 10.25 -16.28 -1.72
CA VAL A 164 11.56 -15.98 -1.12
C VAL A 164 12.60 -15.67 -2.20
N TYR A 165 12.68 -16.47 -3.26
CA TYR A 165 13.60 -16.16 -4.37
C TYR A 165 13.22 -14.86 -5.08
N ARG A 166 11.92 -14.62 -5.29
CA ARG A 166 11.44 -13.38 -5.91
C ARG A 166 11.83 -12.17 -5.07
N HIS A 167 11.66 -12.25 -3.76
CA HIS A 167 12.00 -11.18 -2.84
C HIS A 167 13.52 -10.97 -2.76
N ILE A 168 14.34 -12.03 -2.73
CA ILE A 168 15.80 -11.86 -2.75
C ILE A 168 16.27 -11.21 -4.05
N ALA A 169 15.59 -11.49 -5.16
CA ALA A 169 15.91 -10.88 -6.44
C ALA A 169 15.56 -9.38 -6.55
N THR A 170 14.89 -8.79 -5.55
CA THR A 170 14.63 -7.35 -5.48
C THR A 170 15.72 -6.57 -4.72
N PHE A 171 16.70 -7.26 -4.12
CA PHE A 171 17.81 -6.62 -3.43
C PHE A 171 18.81 -5.99 -4.41
N ASP A 172 19.64 -5.10 -3.87
CA ASP A 172 20.60 -4.27 -4.62
C ASP A 172 21.37 -5.07 -5.66
N THR A 173 21.40 -4.54 -6.89
CA THR A 173 22.13 -5.13 -8.01
C THR A 173 23.48 -4.44 -8.19
N TYR A 174 24.56 -5.20 -8.36
CA TYR A 174 25.87 -4.64 -8.68
C TYR A 174 25.80 -3.81 -9.98
N PRO A 175 26.25 -2.54 -9.99
CA PRO A 175 25.95 -1.59 -11.06
C PRO A 175 26.63 -1.89 -12.40
N ARG A 176 27.69 -2.70 -12.42
CA ARG A 176 28.35 -3.12 -13.66
C ARG A 176 27.88 -4.50 -14.07
N TYR A 177 27.06 -4.54 -15.11
CA TYR A 177 26.45 -5.77 -15.61
C TYR A 177 26.49 -5.84 -17.13
N SER A 178 26.16 -7.03 -17.65
CA SER A 178 26.01 -7.27 -19.08
C SER A 178 24.60 -7.80 -19.41
N VAL A 179 24.10 -7.44 -20.59
CA VAL A 179 22.76 -7.81 -21.03
C VAL A 179 22.76 -8.48 -22.40
N ILE A 180 21.77 -9.34 -22.66
CA ILE A 180 21.55 -9.89 -24.00
C ILE A 180 21.09 -8.81 -24.99
N ASP A 181 21.46 -8.98 -26.25
CA ASP A 181 21.25 -8.00 -27.31
C ASP A 181 19.76 -7.69 -27.51
N THR A 182 18.88 -8.67 -27.30
CA THR A 182 17.42 -8.49 -27.33
C THR A 182 16.94 -7.51 -26.26
N LEU A 183 17.45 -7.60 -25.02
CA LEU A 183 17.09 -6.68 -23.94
C LEU A 183 17.60 -5.26 -24.24
N GLN A 184 18.83 -5.17 -24.74
CA GLN A 184 19.42 -3.89 -25.14
C GLN A 184 18.59 -3.23 -26.25
N ARG A 185 18.18 -3.99 -27.28
CA ARG A 185 17.29 -3.53 -28.36
C ARG A 185 15.94 -3.04 -27.82
N ASN A 186 15.38 -3.75 -26.85
CA ASN A 186 14.10 -3.40 -26.22
C ASN A 186 14.21 -2.21 -25.24
N GLY A 187 15.41 -1.65 -25.05
CA GLY A 187 15.61 -0.41 -24.29
C GLY A 187 16.07 -0.59 -22.85
N PHE A 188 16.50 -1.80 -22.45
CA PHE A 188 17.11 -2.01 -21.13
C PHE A 188 18.43 -1.23 -21.03
N ARG A 189 18.55 -0.32 -20.06
CA ARG A 189 19.70 0.57 -19.86
C ARG A 189 20.23 0.49 -18.42
N SER A 190 21.44 1.01 -18.21
CA SER A 190 22.16 0.99 -16.92
C SER A 190 21.39 1.66 -15.77
N ASP A 191 20.61 2.69 -16.08
CA ASP A 191 19.80 3.45 -15.14
C ASP A 191 18.34 2.98 -15.22
N LEU A 192 17.98 2.06 -14.33
CA LEU A 192 16.66 1.42 -14.31
C LEU A 192 15.59 2.22 -13.56
N GLN A 193 15.87 3.48 -13.17
CA GLN A 193 14.96 4.36 -12.40
C GLN A 193 14.17 3.60 -11.31
N ASP A 194 14.89 2.83 -10.50
CA ASP A 194 14.37 2.03 -9.38
C ASP A 194 13.38 0.90 -9.75
N ILE A 195 13.32 0.46 -11.01
CA ILE A 195 12.52 -0.70 -11.42
C ILE A 195 13.30 -2.00 -11.21
N GLU A 196 12.69 -2.95 -10.48
CA GLU A 196 13.27 -4.27 -10.18
C GLU A 196 13.56 -5.08 -11.46
N SER A 197 14.85 -5.42 -11.67
CA SER A 197 15.31 -6.19 -12.83
C SER A 197 14.57 -7.53 -13.00
N ALA A 198 14.29 -8.23 -11.89
CA ALA A 198 13.63 -9.53 -11.90
C ALA A 198 12.22 -9.50 -12.50
N LYS A 199 11.51 -8.36 -12.41
CA LYS A 199 10.19 -8.16 -13.01
C LYS A 199 10.27 -7.51 -14.38
N LEU A 200 11.17 -6.54 -14.55
CA LEU A 200 11.31 -5.81 -15.80
C LEU A 200 11.82 -6.71 -16.94
N ILE A 201 12.83 -7.55 -16.69
CA ILE A 201 13.43 -8.41 -17.73
C ILE A 201 12.40 -9.31 -18.41
N PRO A 202 11.63 -10.16 -17.69
CA PRO A 202 10.64 -11.01 -18.34
C PRO A 202 9.58 -10.18 -19.07
N ALA A 203 9.09 -9.10 -18.46
CA ALA A 203 8.06 -8.24 -19.05
C ALA A 203 8.55 -7.59 -20.37
N LEU A 204 9.79 -7.11 -20.40
CA LEU A 204 10.40 -6.48 -21.57
C LEU A 204 10.67 -7.49 -22.70
N LEU A 205 10.84 -8.77 -22.38
CA LEU A 205 11.05 -9.85 -23.36
C LEU A 205 9.74 -10.40 -23.92
N THR A 206 8.61 -10.23 -23.22
CA THR A 206 7.32 -10.82 -23.61
C THR A 206 6.30 -9.82 -24.11
N ASP A 207 6.32 -8.57 -23.63
CA ASP A 207 5.29 -7.58 -23.95
C ASP A 207 5.89 -6.32 -24.62
N PRO A 208 5.59 -6.07 -25.91
CA PRO A 208 6.06 -4.87 -26.61
C PRO A 208 5.51 -3.55 -26.03
N LYS A 209 4.40 -3.59 -25.26
CA LYS A 209 3.87 -2.40 -24.59
C LYS A 209 4.80 -1.93 -23.49
N VAL A 210 5.48 -2.85 -22.81
CA VAL A 210 6.49 -2.54 -21.78
C VAL A 210 7.68 -1.82 -22.41
N GLU A 211 8.16 -2.30 -23.56
CA GLU A 211 9.18 -1.60 -24.35
C GLU A 211 8.73 -0.18 -24.70
N THR A 212 7.48 -0.02 -25.13
CA THR A 212 6.92 1.29 -25.50
C THR A 212 6.88 2.24 -24.31
N LEU A 213 6.36 1.79 -23.15
CA LEU A 213 6.30 2.60 -21.93
C LEU A 213 7.71 3.01 -21.46
N LEU A 214 8.64 2.05 -21.46
CA LEU A 214 10.02 2.28 -21.04
C LEU A 214 10.72 3.30 -21.94
N LYS A 215 10.58 3.18 -23.26
CA LYS A 215 11.18 4.11 -24.23
C LYS A 215 10.50 5.48 -24.24
N ALA A 216 9.22 5.54 -23.90
CA ALA A 216 8.47 6.79 -23.78
C ALA A 216 8.65 7.49 -22.42
N GLY A 217 9.43 6.92 -21.49
CA GLY A 217 9.69 7.52 -20.18
C GLY A 217 8.49 7.45 -19.21
N GLN A 218 7.53 6.54 -19.43
CA GLN A 218 6.36 6.35 -18.57
C GLN A 218 6.69 5.42 -17.40
N TYR A 219 7.68 5.79 -16.59
CA TYR A 219 8.25 4.91 -15.55
C TYR A 219 7.28 4.62 -14.40
N ASP A 220 6.52 5.61 -13.92
CA ASP A 220 5.58 5.43 -12.81
C ASP A 220 4.43 4.50 -13.18
N LEU A 221 3.87 4.67 -14.40
CA LEU A 221 2.85 3.75 -14.92
C LEU A 221 3.44 2.35 -15.09
N LEU A 222 4.63 2.22 -15.68
CA LEU A 222 5.28 0.92 -15.87
C LEU A 222 5.52 0.22 -14.52
N ARG A 223 6.02 0.95 -13.52
CA ARG A 223 6.24 0.44 -12.16
C ARG A 223 4.94 -0.08 -11.57
N TYR A 224 3.85 0.68 -11.69
CA TYR A 224 2.54 0.25 -11.21
C TYR A 224 2.06 -1.03 -11.91
N CYS A 225 2.15 -1.10 -13.24
CA CYS A 225 1.72 -2.28 -14.01
C CYS A 225 2.54 -3.54 -13.70
N LEU A 226 3.83 -3.42 -13.37
CA LEU A 226 4.67 -4.57 -13.00
C LEU A 226 4.36 -5.13 -11.59
N HIS A 227 3.68 -4.35 -10.74
CA HIS A 227 3.41 -4.72 -9.34
C HIS A 227 1.95 -5.00 -9.05
N SER A 228 1.04 -4.50 -9.88
CA SER A 228 -0.39 -4.67 -9.73
C SER A 228 -0.91 -5.85 -10.54
N SER A 229 -2.11 -6.33 -10.20
CA SER A 229 -2.90 -7.23 -11.06
C SER A 229 -3.55 -6.51 -12.23
N THR A 230 -3.23 -5.23 -12.43
CA THR A 230 -3.84 -4.36 -13.44
C THR A 230 -3.41 -4.81 -14.82
N CYS A 231 -4.38 -5.17 -15.67
CA CYS A 231 -4.11 -5.54 -17.04
C CYS A 231 -3.81 -4.29 -17.86
N LEU A 232 -2.58 -4.15 -18.35
CA LEU A 232 -2.17 -3.00 -19.16
C LEU A 232 -3.05 -2.84 -20.42
N ASP A 233 -3.62 -3.94 -20.92
CA ASP A 233 -4.49 -3.96 -22.10
C ASP A 233 -5.76 -3.13 -21.90
N ASP A 234 -6.30 -3.13 -20.69
CA ASP A 234 -7.50 -2.38 -20.35
C ASP A 234 -7.24 -0.88 -20.53
N TYR A 235 -6.04 -0.41 -20.18
CA TYR A 235 -5.67 1.01 -20.21
C TYR A 235 -4.95 1.43 -21.48
N TRP A 236 -4.48 0.48 -22.29
CA TRP A 236 -3.67 0.74 -23.47
C TRP A 236 -4.26 1.76 -24.46
N PRO A 237 -5.58 1.77 -24.74
CA PRO A 237 -6.18 2.82 -25.56
C PRO A 237 -5.96 4.24 -25.01
N SER A 238 -6.13 4.42 -23.69
CA SER A 238 -5.92 5.68 -22.99
C SER A 238 -4.43 6.06 -22.94
N VAL A 239 -3.56 5.08 -22.68
CA VAL A 239 -2.10 5.27 -22.69
C VAL A 239 -1.63 5.80 -24.04
N LYS A 240 -2.10 5.21 -25.15
CA LYS A 240 -1.76 5.70 -26.50
C LYS A 240 -2.14 7.17 -26.72
N ILE A 241 -3.19 7.65 -26.08
CA ILE A 241 -3.59 9.07 -26.17
C ILE A 241 -2.65 9.93 -25.34
N CYS A 242 -2.29 9.51 -24.13
CA CYS A 242 -1.28 10.20 -23.33
C CYS A 242 0.05 10.35 -24.09
N LEU A 243 0.53 9.26 -24.71
CA LEU A 243 1.75 9.27 -25.50
C LEU A 243 1.67 10.24 -26.70
N ARG A 244 0.55 10.28 -27.42
CA ARG A 244 0.35 11.21 -28.56
C ARG A 244 0.31 12.68 -28.14
N ASN A 245 -0.12 12.97 -26.91
CA ASN A 245 -0.23 14.33 -26.39
C ASN A 245 1.00 14.72 -25.54
N GLY A 246 2.05 13.89 -25.49
CA GLY A 246 3.23 14.16 -24.67
C GLY A 246 2.95 14.21 -23.17
N TYR A 247 1.89 13.55 -22.71
CA TYR A 247 1.48 13.55 -21.30
C TYR A 247 2.23 12.48 -20.51
N THR A 248 2.98 12.89 -19.49
CA THR A 248 3.68 12.00 -18.54
C THR A 248 2.77 11.66 -17.37
N ILE A 249 2.51 10.37 -17.16
CA ILE A 249 1.73 9.89 -16.02
C ILE A 249 2.65 9.79 -14.81
N THR A 250 2.51 10.71 -13.86
CA THR A 250 3.35 10.80 -12.65
C THR A 250 2.92 9.86 -11.52
N ASP A 251 1.69 9.37 -11.55
CA ASP A 251 1.18 8.37 -10.61
C ASP A 251 0.33 7.35 -11.38
N GLY A 252 0.92 6.18 -11.63
CA GLY A 252 0.26 5.11 -12.36
C GLY A 252 -1.00 4.57 -11.68
N SER A 253 -1.01 4.52 -10.35
CA SER A 253 -2.15 3.98 -9.59
C SER A 253 -3.34 4.94 -9.63
N MET A 254 -3.08 6.21 -9.30
CA MET A 254 -4.11 7.25 -9.31
C MET A 254 -4.66 7.48 -10.72
N TRP A 255 -3.80 7.43 -11.74
CA TRP A 255 -4.23 7.56 -13.12
C TRP A 255 -5.13 6.41 -13.56
N CYS A 256 -4.76 5.15 -13.28
CA CYS A 256 -5.63 4.01 -13.57
C CYS A 256 -6.99 4.11 -12.85
N ASP A 257 -7.01 4.49 -11.57
CA ASP A 257 -8.27 4.70 -10.83
C ASP A 257 -9.11 5.84 -11.43
N THR A 258 -8.46 6.92 -11.88
CA THR A 258 -9.11 8.02 -12.60
C THR A 258 -9.78 7.52 -13.89
N ILE A 259 -9.10 6.69 -14.68
CA ILE A 259 -9.66 6.10 -15.91
C ILE A 259 -10.88 5.23 -15.58
N ASP A 260 -10.83 4.44 -14.50
CA ASP A 260 -11.96 3.61 -14.09
C ASP A 260 -13.15 4.43 -13.57
N LEU A 261 -12.90 5.51 -12.84
CA LEU A 261 -13.94 6.47 -12.45
C LEU A 261 -14.61 7.09 -13.68
N LEU A 262 -13.82 7.52 -14.67
CA LEU A 262 -14.33 8.05 -15.93
C LEU A 262 -15.22 7.05 -16.67
N ARG A 263 -14.82 5.76 -16.74
CA ARG A 263 -15.64 4.68 -17.31
C ARG A 263 -16.97 4.51 -16.59
N ARG A 264 -16.94 4.44 -15.25
CA ARG A 264 -18.15 4.30 -14.42
C ARG A 264 -19.11 5.48 -14.60
N MET A 265 -18.57 6.66 -14.89
CA MET A 265 -19.33 7.88 -15.15
C MET A 265 -19.77 8.04 -16.62
N GLY A 266 -19.45 7.08 -17.49
CA GLY A 266 -19.78 7.14 -18.92
C GLY A 266 -19.04 8.25 -19.67
N LYS A 267 -17.88 8.69 -19.17
CA LYS A 267 -17.03 9.67 -19.85
C LYS A 267 -16.16 8.99 -20.90
N ASP A 268 -15.83 9.74 -21.95
CA ASP A 268 -15.02 9.23 -23.05
C ASP A 268 -13.54 9.10 -22.66
N THR A 269 -13.11 7.90 -22.29
CA THR A 269 -11.69 7.61 -22.01
C THR A 269 -10.82 7.56 -23.26
N ARG A 270 -11.34 7.92 -24.43
CA ARG A 270 -10.57 8.14 -25.66
C ARG A 270 -10.33 9.61 -25.99
N SER A 271 -10.79 10.52 -25.13
CA SER A 271 -10.55 11.95 -25.31
C SER A 271 -9.38 12.44 -24.45
N PRO A 272 -8.42 13.19 -25.03
CA PRO A 272 -7.28 13.74 -24.28
C PRO A 272 -7.73 14.66 -23.14
N LYS A 273 -8.90 15.31 -23.29
CA LYS A 273 -9.50 16.16 -22.25
C LYS A 273 -9.65 15.44 -20.90
N TYR A 274 -9.96 14.14 -20.92
CA TYR A 274 -10.19 13.35 -19.71
C TYR A 274 -8.96 12.55 -19.29
N VAL A 275 -8.20 12.00 -20.25
CA VAL A 275 -7.08 11.11 -19.93
C VAL A 275 -5.76 11.83 -19.68
N CYS A 276 -5.66 13.11 -20.06
CA CYS A 276 -4.48 13.97 -19.86
C CYS A 276 -4.83 15.23 -19.03
N PRO A 277 -5.26 15.09 -17.76
CA PRO A 277 -5.58 16.25 -16.92
C PRO A 277 -4.33 17.07 -16.59
N ALA A 278 -4.45 18.39 -16.49
CA ALA A 278 -3.33 19.24 -16.06
C ALA A 278 -2.91 18.98 -14.60
N ASP A 279 -3.89 18.68 -13.74
CA ASP A 279 -3.69 18.22 -12.37
C ASP A 279 -4.47 16.92 -12.17
N LEU A 280 -3.73 15.81 -12.15
CA LEU A 280 -4.29 14.47 -12.00
C LEU A 280 -5.03 14.30 -10.67
N LYS A 281 -4.49 14.86 -9.59
CA LYS A 281 -5.04 14.69 -8.25
C LYS A 281 -6.34 15.46 -8.11
N ALA A 282 -6.37 16.72 -8.56
CA ALA A 282 -7.58 17.53 -8.49
C ALA A 282 -8.73 16.93 -9.30
N GLU A 283 -8.47 16.39 -10.50
CA GLU A 283 -9.52 15.75 -11.29
C GLU A 283 -9.95 14.40 -10.68
N HIS A 284 -9.02 13.62 -10.13
CA HIS A 284 -9.33 12.39 -9.39
C HIS A 284 -10.24 12.68 -8.19
N ASP A 285 -9.87 13.60 -7.31
CA ASP A 285 -10.64 13.96 -6.10
C ASP A 285 -12.06 14.41 -6.46
N LYS A 286 -12.20 15.21 -7.52
CA LYS A 286 -13.49 15.66 -8.05
C LYS A 286 -14.34 14.50 -8.58
N LEU A 287 -13.76 13.53 -9.28
CA LEU A 287 -14.48 12.34 -9.75
C LEU A 287 -14.91 11.43 -8.59
N VAL A 288 -14.06 11.27 -7.58
CA VAL A 288 -14.39 10.56 -6.34
C VAL A 288 -15.56 11.23 -5.63
N GLU A 289 -15.56 12.55 -5.49
CA GLU A 289 -16.66 13.29 -4.89
C GLU A 289 -17.97 13.10 -5.67
N GLN A 290 -17.91 13.15 -7.01
CA GLN A 290 -19.08 12.92 -7.86
C GLN A 290 -19.62 11.50 -7.71
N ARG A 291 -18.74 10.48 -7.64
CA ARG A 291 -19.13 9.09 -7.36
C ARG A 291 -19.84 8.99 -6.01
N ASN A 292 -19.24 9.53 -4.95
CA ASN A 292 -19.78 9.46 -3.60
C ASN A 292 -21.17 10.13 -3.52
N ARG A 293 -21.35 11.30 -4.16
CA ARG A 293 -22.65 11.98 -4.24
C ARG A 293 -23.70 11.16 -4.98
N LYS A 294 -23.31 10.43 -6.04
CA LYS A 294 -24.22 9.56 -6.79
C LYS A 294 -24.63 8.34 -5.96
N GLU A 295 -23.66 7.66 -5.35
CA GLU A 295 -23.90 6.51 -4.47
C GLU A 295 -24.76 6.88 -3.26
N GLU A 296 -24.55 8.06 -2.67
CA GLU A 296 -25.38 8.57 -1.57
C GLU A 296 -26.83 8.79 -2.01
N ARG A 297 -27.05 9.40 -3.18
CA ARG A 297 -28.40 9.59 -3.74
C ARG A 297 -29.10 8.27 -4.04
N GLU A 298 -28.39 7.31 -4.62
CA GLU A 298 -28.92 5.97 -4.91
C GLU A 298 -29.25 5.22 -3.62
N ARG A 299 -28.36 5.27 -2.62
CA ARG A 299 -28.57 4.68 -1.30
C ARG A 299 -29.78 5.32 -0.61
N LEU A 300 -29.93 6.63 -0.68
CA LEU A 300 -31.08 7.33 -0.11
C LEU A 300 -32.37 6.94 -0.82
N ALA A 301 -32.37 6.86 -2.15
CA ALA A 301 -33.54 6.43 -2.93
C ALA A 301 -33.95 4.98 -2.61
N LEU A 302 -32.98 4.08 -2.46
CA LEU A 302 -33.23 2.70 -2.05
C LEU A 302 -33.83 2.65 -0.64
N ARG A 303 -33.23 3.37 0.31
CA ARG A 303 -33.75 3.46 1.68
C ARG A 303 -35.17 4.03 1.74
N ARG A 304 -35.49 5.06 0.94
CA ARG A 304 -36.86 5.59 0.84
C ARG A 304 -37.85 4.55 0.31
N LYS A 305 -37.45 3.71 -0.65
CA LYS A 305 -38.30 2.62 -1.16
C LYS A 305 -38.53 1.53 -0.11
N GLU A 306 -37.50 1.15 0.64
CA GLU A 306 -37.61 0.20 1.74
C GLU A 306 -38.46 0.76 2.90
N ALA A 307 -38.27 2.03 3.24
CA ALA A 307 -39.00 2.73 4.29
C ALA A 307 -40.52 2.69 4.06
N ALA A 308 -40.97 2.85 2.80
CA ALA A 308 -42.37 2.80 2.41
C ALA A 308 -43.10 1.51 2.85
N GLN A 309 -42.38 0.40 3.04
CA GLN A 309 -42.95 -0.86 3.51
C GLN A 309 -43.37 -0.81 4.99
N TYR A 310 -42.71 0.05 5.78
CA TYR A 310 -42.89 0.14 7.23
C TYR A 310 -43.70 1.36 7.67
N GLU A 311 -44.07 2.26 6.75
CA GLU A 311 -44.76 3.51 7.11
C GLU A 311 -46.11 3.28 7.79
N LYS A 312 -46.89 2.29 7.32
CA LYS A 312 -48.20 1.99 7.91
C LYS A 312 -48.07 1.56 9.37
N GLU A 313 -47.12 0.68 9.65
CA GLU A 313 -46.86 0.17 10.99
C GLU A 313 -46.30 1.29 11.89
N TYR A 314 -45.38 2.09 11.36
CA TYR A 314 -44.80 3.21 12.08
C TYR A 314 -45.85 4.26 12.47
N LEU A 315 -46.75 4.61 11.53
CA LEU A 315 -47.85 5.53 11.79
C LEU A 315 -48.80 5.00 12.88
N LEU A 316 -49.12 3.71 12.88
CA LEU A 316 -49.97 3.11 13.92
C LEU A 316 -49.30 3.17 15.30
N GLN A 317 -48.00 2.91 15.39
CA GLN A 317 -47.28 2.87 16.66
C GLN A 317 -46.92 4.26 17.19
N LYS A 318 -46.51 5.17 16.31
CA LYS A 318 -45.88 6.46 16.68
C LYS A 318 -46.71 7.68 16.31
N GLY A 319 -47.79 7.53 15.55
CA GLY A 319 -48.60 8.64 15.04
C GLY A 319 -49.13 9.59 16.11
N LYS A 320 -49.39 9.09 17.33
CA LYS A 320 -49.81 9.92 18.48
C LYS A 320 -48.75 10.92 18.96
N PHE A 321 -47.49 10.74 18.60
CA PHE A 321 -46.40 11.65 18.94
C PHE A 321 -46.10 12.67 17.83
N PHE A 322 -46.76 12.58 16.67
CA PHE A 322 -46.50 13.48 15.55
C PHE A 322 -46.99 14.90 15.88
N GLY A 323 -46.33 15.91 15.33
CA GLY A 323 -46.55 17.31 15.66
C GLY A 323 -45.91 17.78 16.99
N ILE A 324 -45.24 16.90 17.74
CA ILE A 324 -44.44 17.33 18.90
C ILE A 324 -43.23 18.13 18.39
N LEU A 325 -43.21 19.41 18.74
CA LEU A 325 -42.12 20.33 18.51
C LEU A 325 -41.67 20.94 19.84
N ILE A 326 -40.43 20.71 20.21
CA ILE A 326 -39.78 21.27 21.39
C ILE A 326 -38.80 22.35 20.91
N THR A 327 -38.88 23.55 21.47
CA THR A 327 -37.99 24.65 21.09
C THR A 327 -37.61 25.52 22.27
N ASP A 328 -36.40 26.06 22.23
CA ASP A 328 -35.90 27.09 23.16
C ASP A 328 -35.66 28.44 22.45
N GLY A 329 -36.27 28.61 21.27
CA GLY A 329 -36.11 29.76 20.38
C GLY A 329 -35.02 29.57 19.32
N THR A 330 -33.88 28.95 19.67
CA THR A 330 -32.77 28.71 18.73
C THR A 330 -32.79 27.28 18.20
N LEU A 331 -32.92 26.30 19.10
CA LEU A 331 -33.01 24.88 18.78
C LEU A 331 -34.47 24.49 18.51
N LYS A 332 -34.67 23.70 17.47
CA LYS A 332 -35.96 23.07 17.15
C LYS A 332 -35.77 21.55 17.12
N VAL A 333 -36.35 20.86 18.10
CA VAL A 333 -36.34 19.41 18.21
C VAL A 333 -37.72 18.89 17.87
N ARG A 334 -37.84 18.12 16.80
CA ARG A 334 -39.12 17.58 16.32
C ARG A 334 -39.06 16.07 16.20
N VAL A 335 -40.19 15.40 16.38
CA VAL A 335 -40.31 13.97 16.09
C VAL A 335 -40.14 13.74 14.58
N LEU A 336 -39.49 12.65 14.21
CA LEU A 336 -39.45 12.20 12.81
C LEU A 336 -40.75 11.44 12.51
N GLU A 337 -41.53 11.94 11.57
CA GLU A 337 -42.94 11.52 11.39
C GLU A 337 -43.09 10.39 10.36
N SER A 338 -41.98 9.95 9.76
CA SER A 338 -41.98 8.86 8.79
C SER A 338 -40.69 8.04 8.86
N VAL A 339 -40.78 6.78 8.45
CA VAL A 339 -39.61 5.91 8.27
C VAL A 339 -38.68 6.46 7.18
N ALA A 340 -39.24 7.13 6.16
CA ALA A 340 -38.49 7.84 5.13
C ALA A 340 -37.65 8.99 5.71
N GLU A 341 -38.19 9.76 6.65
CA GLU A 341 -37.43 10.78 7.37
C GLU A 341 -36.32 10.18 8.24
N ILE A 342 -36.57 9.04 8.89
CA ILE A 342 -35.54 8.31 9.66
C ILE A 342 -34.43 7.81 8.72
N ALA A 343 -34.77 7.35 7.51
CA ALA A 343 -33.82 6.99 6.46
C ALA A 343 -32.97 8.17 6.01
N GLU A 344 -33.58 9.34 5.80
CA GLU A 344 -32.89 10.58 5.46
C GLU A 344 -31.95 11.02 6.57
N GLU A 345 -32.44 11.04 7.80
CA GLU A 345 -31.67 11.40 8.99
C GLU A 345 -30.43 10.52 9.12
N GLY A 346 -30.60 9.19 9.06
CA GLY A 346 -29.49 8.24 9.15
C GLY A 346 -28.50 8.32 7.98
N THR A 347 -28.94 8.75 6.80
CA THR A 347 -28.06 8.93 5.64
C THR A 347 -27.23 10.21 5.78
N LEU A 348 -27.88 11.34 6.05
CA LEU A 348 -27.26 12.67 6.13
C LEU A 348 -26.39 12.85 7.37
N MET A 349 -26.78 12.27 8.51
CA MET A 349 -26.02 12.33 9.76
C MET A 349 -24.98 11.20 9.86
N HIS A 350 -24.90 10.32 8.86
CA HIS A 350 -23.96 9.19 8.81
C HIS A 350 -23.97 8.31 10.07
N HIS A 351 -25.17 7.98 10.58
CA HIS A 351 -25.35 7.14 11.76
C HIS A 351 -26.44 6.09 11.61
N CYS A 352 -26.43 5.07 12.47
CA CYS A 352 -27.13 3.80 12.26
C CYS A 352 -28.63 3.80 12.60
N VAL A 353 -29.26 4.95 12.84
CA VAL A 353 -30.67 5.03 13.28
C VAL A 353 -31.64 4.32 12.32
N TYR A 354 -31.44 4.46 11.01
CA TYR A 354 -32.21 3.66 10.03
C TYR A 354 -31.72 2.22 9.92
N ALA A 355 -30.39 2.00 9.84
CA ALA A 355 -29.80 0.69 9.59
C ALA A 355 -30.10 -0.35 10.70
N ASN A 356 -30.20 0.11 11.95
CA ASN A 356 -30.55 -0.73 13.10
C ASN A 356 -32.07 -0.79 13.36
N ALA A 357 -32.87 -0.34 12.39
CA ALA A 357 -34.33 -0.40 12.42
C ALA A 357 -34.97 0.19 13.70
N TYR A 358 -34.47 1.35 14.18
CA TYR A 358 -35.02 2.00 15.39
C TYR A 358 -36.50 2.32 15.25
N TYR A 359 -36.98 2.56 14.02
CA TYR A 359 -38.39 2.73 13.71
C TYR A 359 -39.27 1.51 14.03
N ARG A 360 -38.70 0.31 14.21
CA ARG A 360 -39.43 -0.90 14.63
C ARG A 360 -39.45 -1.11 16.15
N LYS A 361 -38.70 -0.32 16.91
CA LYS A 361 -38.63 -0.47 18.38
C LYS A 361 -39.85 0.20 19.01
N GLU A 362 -40.67 -0.57 19.70
CA GLU A 362 -41.91 -0.09 20.34
C GLU A 362 -41.67 1.03 21.37
N ASN A 363 -40.59 0.92 22.17
CA ASN A 363 -40.27 1.89 23.21
C ASN A 363 -39.29 2.99 22.78
N SER A 364 -38.93 3.08 21.49
CA SER A 364 -38.01 4.11 20.98
C SER A 364 -38.76 5.20 20.21
N LEU A 365 -38.49 6.47 20.53
CA LEU A 365 -38.97 7.61 19.76
C LEU A 365 -37.78 8.42 19.25
N ILE A 366 -37.74 8.67 17.94
CA ILE A 366 -36.63 9.37 17.29
C ILE A 366 -37.03 10.80 16.98
N LEU A 367 -36.19 11.75 17.41
CA LEU A 367 -36.33 13.17 17.17
C LEU A 367 -35.11 13.71 16.43
N SER A 368 -35.31 14.75 15.62
CA SER A 368 -34.24 15.49 14.96
C SER A 368 -34.14 16.90 15.53
N ALA A 369 -32.95 17.26 15.98
CA ALA A 369 -32.61 18.59 16.49
C ALA A 369 -31.98 19.43 15.37
N THR A 370 -32.52 20.62 15.13
CA THR A 370 -32.11 21.52 14.06
C THR A 370 -31.88 22.95 14.56
N ILE A 371 -30.92 23.65 13.92
CA ILE A 371 -30.69 25.10 14.05
C ILE A 371 -30.71 25.67 12.64
N ASP A 372 -31.51 26.71 12.39
CA ASP A 372 -31.67 27.34 11.06
C ASP A 372 -31.93 26.34 9.91
N GLY A 373 -32.66 25.25 10.20
CA GLY A 373 -32.98 24.19 9.25
C GLY A 373 -31.82 23.20 8.98
N LYS A 374 -30.65 23.38 9.59
CA LYS A 374 -29.55 22.41 9.56
C LYS A 374 -29.67 21.41 10.70
N ARG A 375 -29.51 20.12 10.40
CA ARG A 375 -29.51 19.03 11.37
C ARG A 375 -28.24 19.09 12.24
N ILE A 376 -28.43 18.99 13.55
CA ILE A 376 -27.35 19.09 14.55
C ILE A 376 -27.16 17.75 15.24
N GLU A 377 -28.21 17.20 15.85
CA GLU A 377 -28.20 15.87 16.48
C GLU A 377 -29.51 15.12 16.24
N THR A 378 -29.43 13.80 16.23
CA THR A 378 -30.58 12.90 16.30
C THR A 378 -30.67 12.34 17.71
N VAL A 379 -31.87 12.43 18.29
CA VAL A 379 -32.17 12.09 19.68
C VAL A 379 -33.06 10.86 19.71
N GLU A 380 -32.70 9.88 20.51
CA GLU A 380 -33.54 8.74 20.86
C GLU A 380 -34.07 8.92 22.29
N VAL A 381 -35.39 8.85 22.43
CA VAL A 381 -36.10 8.85 23.70
C VAL A 381 -36.67 7.47 23.96
N ASP A 382 -36.47 6.97 25.18
CA ASP A 382 -37.16 5.78 25.69
C ASP A 382 -38.54 6.17 26.19
N LEU A 383 -39.59 5.58 25.61
CA LEU A 383 -40.99 5.87 25.93
C LEU A 383 -41.44 5.24 27.25
N GLU A 384 -40.76 4.21 27.74
CA GLU A 384 -41.07 3.55 29.02
C GLU A 384 -40.42 4.32 30.18
N ARG A 385 -39.14 4.64 30.04
CA ARG A 385 -38.38 5.38 31.07
C ARG A 385 -38.58 6.88 31.01
N LEU A 386 -39.09 7.40 29.89
CA LEU A 386 -39.26 8.83 29.62
C LEU A 386 -37.96 9.61 29.83
N CYS A 387 -36.89 9.14 29.20
CA CYS A 387 -35.59 9.81 29.22
C CYS A 387 -34.88 9.69 27.86
N VAL A 388 -33.98 10.62 27.60
CA VAL A 388 -33.08 10.54 26.44
C VAL A 388 -32.07 9.41 26.66
N VAL A 389 -32.06 8.42 25.76
CA VAL A 389 -31.10 7.30 25.77
C VAL A 389 -29.83 7.68 25.03
N GLN A 390 -30.00 8.38 23.91
CA GLN A 390 -28.91 8.72 23.02
C GLN A 390 -29.20 10.04 22.31
N SER A 391 -28.20 10.89 22.19
CA SER A 391 -28.23 12.08 21.33
C SER A 391 -26.88 12.16 20.61
N ARG A 392 -26.86 12.16 19.28
CA ARG A 392 -25.62 12.14 18.50
C ARG A 392 -25.74 12.98 17.24
N GLY A 393 -24.69 13.73 16.93
CA GLY A 393 -24.54 14.47 15.68
C GLY A 393 -23.85 13.65 14.57
N LEU A 394 -23.31 14.38 13.59
CA LEU A 394 -22.68 13.80 12.40
C LEU A 394 -21.60 12.76 12.78
N CYS A 395 -21.67 11.58 12.16
CA CYS A 395 -20.75 10.46 12.39
C CYS A 395 -20.68 10.02 13.87
N ASN A 396 -21.80 10.05 14.60
CA ASN A 396 -21.92 9.66 16.01
C ASN A 396 -21.11 10.51 17.01
N LYS A 397 -20.77 11.76 16.66
CA LYS A 397 -20.04 12.67 17.56
C LYS A 397 -21.01 13.56 18.33
N ASN A 398 -20.62 13.95 19.56
CA ASN A 398 -21.36 14.97 20.29
C ASN A 398 -21.05 16.35 19.70
N THR A 399 -22.07 17.20 19.65
CA THR A 399 -21.94 18.60 19.25
C THR A 399 -21.76 19.50 20.47
N GLU A 400 -21.38 20.76 20.25
CA GLU A 400 -21.34 21.77 21.32
C GLU A 400 -22.71 22.02 21.98
N TYR A 401 -23.81 21.66 21.29
CA TYR A 401 -25.17 21.78 21.79
C TYR A 401 -25.67 20.52 22.50
N HIS A 402 -24.86 19.47 22.61
CA HIS A 402 -25.28 18.15 23.08
C HIS A 402 -26.01 18.21 24.44
N GLU A 403 -25.37 18.79 25.46
CA GLU A 403 -25.97 18.89 26.80
C GLU A 403 -27.25 19.74 26.79
N ARG A 404 -27.25 20.83 26.00
CA ARG A 404 -28.42 21.71 25.83
C ARG A 404 -29.59 20.96 25.20
N ILE A 405 -29.35 20.15 24.17
CA ILE A 405 -30.37 19.33 23.50
C ILE A 405 -30.92 18.27 24.46
N VAL A 406 -30.05 17.53 25.14
CA VAL A 406 -30.46 16.48 26.10
C VAL A 406 -31.31 17.08 27.23
N ASN A 407 -30.87 18.20 27.81
CA ASN A 407 -31.61 18.89 28.87
C ASN A 407 -32.95 19.41 28.35
N LEU A 408 -32.97 20.04 27.18
CA LEU A 408 -34.20 20.57 26.58
C LEU A 408 -35.26 19.49 26.36
N VAL A 409 -34.86 18.34 25.83
CA VAL A 409 -35.79 17.21 25.61
C VAL A 409 -36.25 16.60 26.94
N ASN A 410 -35.35 16.38 27.89
CA ASN A 410 -35.70 15.86 29.22
C ASN A 410 -36.64 16.80 29.99
N SER A 411 -36.43 18.12 29.95
CA SER A 411 -37.31 19.10 30.59
C SER A 411 -38.71 19.16 29.99
N ASN A 412 -38.86 18.78 28.71
CA ASN A 412 -40.13 18.82 27.98
C ASN A 412 -40.79 17.44 27.83
N MET A 413 -40.30 16.43 28.55
CA MET A 413 -40.78 15.05 28.46
C MET A 413 -42.27 14.89 28.81
N ASN A 414 -42.84 15.82 29.59
CA ASN A 414 -44.26 15.87 29.89
C ASN A 414 -45.14 15.98 28.62
N LEU A 415 -44.63 16.57 27.53
CA LEU A 415 -45.34 16.63 26.25
C LEU A 415 -45.49 15.24 25.63
N ILE A 416 -44.44 14.42 25.70
CA ILE A 416 -44.47 13.02 25.23
C ILE A 416 -45.36 12.17 26.15
N ARG A 417 -45.23 12.35 27.49
CA ARG A 417 -46.04 11.62 28.47
C ARG A 417 -47.55 11.81 28.26
N LYS A 418 -48.00 13.04 27.97
CA LYS A 418 -49.41 13.34 27.70
C LYS A 418 -49.97 12.53 26.53
N GLN A 419 -49.17 12.28 25.49
CA GLN A 419 -49.58 11.50 24.33
C GLN A 419 -49.54 9.98 24.58
N ILE A 420 -48.91 9.51 25.65
CA ILE A 420 -48.97 8.09 26.04
C ILE A 420 -50.27 7.79 26.78
N SER A 421 -50.74 8.74 27.59
CA SER A 421 -51.95 8.62 28.41
C SER A 421 -53.25 8.98 27.67
N ALA A 422 -53.15 9.56 26.48
CA ALA A 422 -54.24 9.81 25.53
C ALA A 422 -54.37 8.61 24.59
#